data_AF-A0A7Y6AAC4-F1
#
_entry.id   AF-A0A7Y6AAC4-F1
#
_cell.length_a   1.000
_cell.length_b   1.000
_cell.length_c   1.000
_cell.angle_alpha   90.00
_cell.angle_beta   90.00
_cell.angle_gamma   90.00
#
_symmetry.space_group_name_H-M   'P 1'
#
loop_
_entity.id
_entity.type
_entity.pdbx_description
1 polymer ?
#
loop_
_entity_poly.entity_id
_entity_poly.type
_entity_poly.pdbx_seq_one_letter_code
_entity_poly.pdbx_strand_id
1 'polypeptide(L)'
;MTNALLQPEYWLVIGLAWPDGDAPVREAAFAVAPPLIPRTKVSPHAHDVLAVADAYHRASPARVLLFSDLTRWLAGNDADWAKRGTDWEAAVDELTGHAPTPGMYVQVSQRAHIVICDATLDGMKLHYPDGHSERLQPEERVSIRKALAERLSEDWPPYVTNLLQTGKFAAE
;
A
#
# COMPACT_ATOMS: atom_id res chain seq x y z
N MET A 1 -12.88 -18.21 -11.87
CA MET A 1 -11.61 -17.81 -11.23
C MET A 1 -10.93 -16.60 -11.91
N THR A 2 -11.27 -16.25 -13.15
CA THR A 2 -10.65 -15.14 -13.92
C THR A 2 -10.94 -13.74 -13.37
N ASN A 3 -12.05 -13.56 -12.64
CA ASN A 3 -12.47 -12.22 -12.17
C ASN A 3 -11.61 -11.70 -11.01
N ALA A 4 -11.22 -12.53 -10.05
CA ALA A 4 -10.48 -12.08 -8.86
C ALA A 4 -9.05 -11.62 -9.17
N LEU A 5 -8.44 -12.17 -10.22
CA LEU A 5 -7.10 -11.76 -10.68
C LEU A 5 -7.10 -10.35 -11.30
N LEU A 6 -8.15 -10.02 -12.05
CA LEU A 6 -8.32 -8.73 -12.72
C LEU A 6 -9.01 -7.70 -11.83
N GLN A 7 -9.81 -8.15 -10.86
CA GLN A 7 -10.56 -7.33 -9.92
C GLN A 7 -10.39 -7.92 -8.52
N PRO A 8 -9.21 -7.73 -7.90
CA PRO A 8 -9.01 -8.18 -6.53
C PRO A 8 -9.95 -7.43 -5.59
N GLU A 9 -10.29 -8.09 -4.49
CA GLU A 9 -11.20 -7.54 -3.48
C GLU A 9 -10.68 -6.22 -2.91
N TYR A 10 -9.38 -6.16 -2.65
CA TYR A 10 -8.69 -4.95 -2.21
C TYR A 10 -7.22 -4.96 -2.63
N TRP A 11 -6.62 -3.77 -2.64
CA TRP A 11 -5.18 -3.54 -2.79
C TRP A 11 -4.58 -3.04 -1.48
N LEU A 12 -3.35 -3.46 -1.22
CA LEU A 12 -2.49 -2.86 -0.20
C LEU A 12 -1.49 -1.95 -0.91
N VAL A 13 -1.51 -0.67 -0.55
CA VAL A 13 -0.62 0.37 -1.08
C VAL A 13 0.44 0.72 -0.05
N ILE A 14 1.69 0.64 -0.48
CA ILE A 14 2.89 0.90 0.31
C ILE A 14 3.54 2.17 -0.23
N GLY A 15 3.88 3.11 0.64
CA GLY A 15 4.70 4.27 0.25
C GLY A 15 6.15 3.85 0.09
N LEU A 16 6.76 4.23 -1.03
CA LEU A 16 8.19 4.01 -1.30
C LEU A 16 8.99 5.26 -0.92
N ALA A 17 10.32 5.16 -0.92
CA ALA A 17 11.18 6.34 -0.81
C ALA A 17 10.83 7.34 -1.93
N TRP A 18 10.70 8.62 -1.59
CA TRP A 18 10.44 9.65 -2.59
C TRP A 18 11.65 9.79 -3.52
N PRO A 19 11.50 9.62 -4.85
CA PRO A 19 12.63 9.70 -5.77
C PRO A 19 13.25 11.11 -5.82
N ASP A 20 14.56 11.18 -6.09
CA ASP A 20 15.28 12.45 -6.23
C ASP A 20 14.70 13.35 -7.35
N GLY A 21 14.84 14.66 -7.15
CA GLY A 21 14.48 15.74 -8.09
C GLY A 21 13.06 16.28 -7.95
N ASP A 22 12.76 17.32 -8.72
CA ASP A 22 11.67 18.26 -8.38
C ASP A 22 10.31 18.00 -9.06
N ALA A 23 10.11 16.85 -9.72
CA ALA A 23 8.83 16.60 -10.38
C ALA A 23 7.70 16.42 -9.34
N PRO A 24 6.53 17.05 -9.56
CA PRO A 24 5.45 17.09 -8.58
C PRO A 24 4.70 15.75 -8.41
N VAL A 25 4.89 14.82 -9.36
CA VAL A 25 4.30 13.47 -9.38
C VAL A 25 5.39 12.47 -9.69
N ARG A 26 5.44 11.38 -8.92
CA ARG A 26 6.48 10.34 -9.00
C ARG A 26 5.92 8.95 -8.75
N GLU A 27 6.58 7.92 -9.26
CA GLU A 27 6.38 6.52 -8.88
C GLU A 27 6.92 6.30 -7.46
N ALA A 28 6.16 6.74 -6.47
CA ALA A 28 6.55 6.73 -5.05
C ALA A 28 5.62 5.87 -4.19
N ALA A 29 4.80 5.03 -4.82
CA ALA A 29 3.98 4.05 -4.13
C ALA A 29 3.95 2.74 -4.91
N PHE A 30 3.70 1.64 -4.21
CA PHE A 30 3.58 0.31 -4.79
C PHE A 30 2.29 -0.35 -4.30
N ALA A 31 1.52 -0.90 -5.24
CA ALA A 31 0.27 -1.59 -4.97
C ALA A 31 0.42 -3.08 -5.20
N VAL A 32 0.05 -3.88 -4.21
CA VAL A 32 -0.12 -5.33 -4.33
C VAL A 32 -1.57 -5.70 -4.06
N ALA A 33 -1.98 -6.89 -4.49
CA ALA A 33 -3.30 -7.45 -4.20
C ALA A 33 -3.15 -8.62 -3.21
N PRO A 34 -3.26 -8.39 -1.89
CA PRO A 34 -3.06 -9.43 -0.89
C PRO A 34 -3.89 -10.70 -1.07
N PRO A 35 -5.15 -10.68 -1.54
CA PRO A 35 -5.91 -11.91 -1.78
C PRO A 35 -5.28 -12.84 -2.82
N LEU A 36 -4.38 -12.33 -3.67
CA LEU A 36 -3.73 -13.11 -4.71
C LEU A 36 -2.40 -13.74 -4.24
N ILE A 37 -1.79 -13.22 -3.18
CA ILE A 37 -0.48 -13.66 -2.70
C ILE A 37 -0.61 -14.98 -1.92
N PRO A 38 -0.01 -16.10 -2.37
CA PRO A 38 -0.06 -17.35 -1.63
C PRO A 38 0.69 -17.23 -0.31
N ARG A 39 -0.02 -17.36 0.81
CA ARG A 39 0.52 -17.27 2.17
C ARG A 39 1.64 -18.28 2.45
N THR A 40 1.68 -19.40 1.73
CA THR A 40 2.71 -20.45 1.82
C THR A 40 4.00 -20.14 1.05
N LYS A 41 4.01 -19.06 0.25
CA LYS A 41 5.14 -18.66 -0.61
C LYS A 41 5.83 -17.37 -0.16
N VAL A 42 5.51 -16.90 1.03
CA VAL A 42 6.08 -15.68 1.59
C VAL A 42 6.75 -15.96 2.93
N SER A 43 7.67 -15.10 3.36
CA SER A 43 8.28 -15.19 4.68
C SER A 43 7.24 -15.08 5.81
N PRO A 44 7.58 -15.50 7.04
CA PRO A 44 6.72 -15.28 8.20
C PRO A 44 6.35 -13.80 8.44
N HIS A 45 7.23 -12.86 8.08
CA HIS A 45 6.98 -11.43 8.28
C HIS A 45 5.99 -10.88 7.26
N ALA A 46 6.18 -11.17 5.97
CA ALA A 46 5.21 -10.83 4.92
C ALA A 46 3.87 -11.53 5.15
N HIS A 47 3.89 -12.77 5.63
CA HIS A 47 2.68 -13.47 6.05
C HIS A 47 1.91 -12.71 7.13
N ASP A 48 2.58 -12.23 8.17
CA ASP A 48 1.92 -11.47 9.25
C ASP A 48 1.37 -10.13 8.77
N VAL A 49 2.12 -9.39 7.94
CA VAL A 49 1.62 -8.15 7.32
C VAL A 49 0.35 -8.40 6.51
N LEU A 50 0.33 -9.45 5.69
CA LEU A 50 -0.86 -9.81 4.90
C LEU A 50 -2.02 -10.24 5.80
N ALA A 51 -1.75 -10.95 6.89
CA ALA A 51 -2.77 -11.35 7.86
C ALA A 51 -3.39 -10.13 8.58
N VAL A 52 -2.57 -9.13 8.93
CA VAL A 52 -3.03 -7.85 9.49
C VAL A 52 -3.85 -7.08 8.45
N ALA A 53 -3.43 -7.06 7.19
CA ALA A 53 -4.21 -6.46 6.10
C ALA A 53 -5.59 -7.11 5.95
N ASP A 54 -5.65 -8.44 5.94
CA ASP A 54 -6.89 -9.20 5.88
C ASP A 54 -7.80 -8.91 7.10
N ALA A 55 -7.22 -8.81 8.29
CA ALA A 55 -7.97 -8.50 9.50
C ALA A 55 -8.51 -7.06 9.50
N TYR A 56 -7.70 -6.10 9.07
CA TYR A 56 -8.11 -4.70 8.94
C TYR A 56 -9.22 -4.54 7.89
N HIS A 57 -9.09 -5.18 6.72
CA HIS A 57 -10.13 -5.17 5.69
C HIS A 57 -11.46 -5.72 6.20
N ARG A 58 -11.44 -6.83 6.95
CA ARG A 58 -12.66 -7.38 7.55
C ARG A 58 -13.31 -6.43 8.56
N ALA A 59 -12.50 -5.69 9.32
CA ALA A 59 -12.99 -4.74 10.32
C ALA A 59 -13.50 -3.44 9.68
N SER A 60 -12.89 -2.99 8.59
CA SER A 60 -13.24 -1.77 7.87
C SER A 60 -13.08 -1.98 6.35
N PRO A 61 -14.10 -2.54 5.67
CA PRO A 61 -14.00 -2.87 4.26
C PRO A 61 -13.68 -1.66 3.39
N ALA A 62 -12.58 -1.73 2.66
CA ALA A 62 -12.16 -0.71 1.70
C ALA A 62 -11.43 -1.35 0.52
N ARG A 63 -11.57 -0.76 -0.68
CA ARG A 63 -10.89 -1.25 -1.88
C ARG A 63 -9.38 -1.00 -1.85
N VAL A 64 -8.93 0.02 -1.13
CA VAL A 64 -7.52 0.35 -0.95
C VAL A 64 -7.23 0.48 0.54
N LEU A 65 -6.23 -0.25 0.99
CA LEU A 65 -5.63 -0.14 2.31
C LEU A 65 -4.26 0.52 2.15
N LEU A 66 -3.93 1.45 3.02
CA LEU A 66 -2.57 1.98 3.11
C LEU A 66 -1.80 1.16 4.13
N PHE A 67 -0.53 0.86 3.87
CA PHE A 67 0.31 0.17 4.87
C PHE A 67 0.40 0.97 6.19
N SER A 68 0.39 2.30 6.09
CA SER A 68 0.29 3.20 7.25
C SER A 68 -1.01 3.03 8.04
N ASP A 69 -2.13 2.65 7.39
CA ASP A 69 -3.39 2.36 8.08
C ASP A 69 -3.28 1.10 8.94
N LEU A 70 -2.55 0.09 8.48
CA LEU A 70 -2.30 -1.13 9.26
C LEU A 70 -1.50 -0.81 10.53
N THR A 71 -0.44 -0.02 10.37
CA THR A 71 0.40 0.43 11.49
C THR A 71 -0.41 1.25 12.49
N ARG A 72 -1.24 2.18 11.99
CA ARG A 72 -2.14 3.00 12.81
C ARG A 72 -3.20 2.16 13.52
N TRP A 73 -3.76 1.17 12.84
CA TRP A 73 -4.76 0.27 13.41
C TRP A 73 -4.17 -0.60 14.53
N LEU A 74 -2.95 -1.13 14.35
CA LEU A 74 -2.24 -1.83 15.42
C LEU A 74 -2.02 -0.93 16.64
N ALA A 75 -1.53 0.29 16.42
CA ALA A 75 -1.29 1.25 17.50
C ALA A 75 -2.59 1.58 18.28
N GLY A 76 -3.70 1.74 17.57
CA GLY A 76 -5.02 1.93 18.18
C GLY A 76 -5.57 0.72 18.95
N ASN A 77 -4.94 -0.45 18.83
CA ASN A 77 -5.27 -1.68 19.56
C ASN A 77 -4.13 -2.13 20.50
N ASP A 78 -3.35 -1.18 21.02
CA ASP A 78 -2.23 -1.41 21.95
C ASP A 78 -1.14 -2.37 21.44
N ALA A 79 -1.07 -2.56 20.12
CA ALA A 79 -0.11 -3.39 19.42
C ALA A 79 0.82 -2.55 18.53
N ASP A 80 1.91 -3.18 18.07
CA ASP A 80 2.80 -2.66 17.04
C ASP A 80 3.49 -3.86 16.37
N TRP A 81 4.25 -3.61 15.30
CA TRP A 81 4.95 -4.69 14.58
C TRP A 81 5.98 -5.42 15.46
N ALA A 82 6.68 -4.70 16.34
CA ALA A 82 7.70 -5.27 17.20
C ALA A 82 7.10 -6.22 18.26
N LYS A 83 5.98 -5.86 18.89
CA LYS A 83 5.22 -6.71 19.83
C LYS A 83 4.72 -7.99 19.17
N ARG A 84 4.50 -7.97 17.86
CA ARG A 84 4.12 -9.15 17.06
C ARG A 84 5.32 -10.00 16.64
N GLY A 85 6.55 -9.53 16.85
CA GLY A 85 7.76 -10.16 16.34
C GLY A 85 7.92 -10.02 14.82
N THR A 86 7.29 -9.00 14.22
CA THR A 86 7.25 -8.80 12.77
C THR A 86 8.26 -7.75 12.35
N ASP A 87 9.26 -8.19 11.57
CA ASP A 87 10.12 -7.29 10.82
C ASP A 87 9.34 -6.75 9.61
N TRP A 88 8.73 -5.59 9.79
CA TRP A 88 7.86 -5.00 8.78
C TRP A 88 8.65 -4.43 7.59
N GLU A 89 9.91 -4.05 7.79
CA GLU A 89 10.77 -3.54 6.72
C GLU A 89 11.14 -4.68 5.77
N ALA A 90 11.57 -5.82 6.31
CA ALA A 90 11.83 -7.03 5.53
C ALA A 90 10.56 -7.54 4.81
N ALA A 91 9.40 -7.44 5.47
CA ALA A 91 8.12 -7.78 4.85
C ALA A 91 7.78 -6.86 3.67
N VAL A 92 7.98 -5.54 3.81
CA VAL A 92 7.74 -4.56 2.74
C VAL A 92 8.69 -4.77 1.57
N ASP A 93 9.97 -5.01 1.86
CA ASP A 93 10.98 -5.32 0.82
C ASP A 93 10.59 -6.57 0.02
N GLU A 94 10.21 -7.65 0.70
CA GLU A 94 9.72 -8.87 0.04
C GLU A 94 8.46 -8.60 -0.79
N LEU A 95 7.48 -7.87 -0.25
CA LEU A 95 6.22 -7.61 -0.94
C LEU A 95 6.38 -6.70 -2.16
N THR A 96 7.38 -5.82 -2.17
CA THR A 96 7.63 -4.86 -3.25
C THR A 96 8.62 -5.37 -4.30
N GLY A 97 9.60 -6.19 -3.90
CA GLY A 97 10.66 -6.69 -4.78
C GLY A 97 10.56 -8.16 -5.18
N HIS A 98 9.95 -9.02 -4.33
CA HIS A 98 10.09 -10.47 -4.45
C HIS A 98 8.76 -11.24 -4.37
N ALA A 99 7.63 -10.54 -4.34
CA ALA A 99 6.32 -11.18 -4.22
C ALA A 99 6.05 -12.11 -5.42
N PRO A 100 5.46 -13.30 -5.20
CA PRO A 100 5.16 -14.28 -6.26
C PRO A 100 3.99 -13.87 -7.18
N THR A 101 3.48 -12.65 -7.04
CA THR A 101 2.31 -12.12 -7.76
C THR A 101 2.60 -10.72 -8.29
N PRO A 102 1.85 -10.24 -9.31
CA PRO A 102 2.05 -8.91 -9.83
C PRO A 102 1.87 -7.85 -8.75
N GLY A 103 2.75 -6.86 -8.77
CA GLY A 103 2.59 -5.60 -8.06
C GLY A 103 2.79 -4.44 -9.03
N MET A 104 2.21 -3.29 -8.74
CA MET A 104 2.16 -2.15 -9.64
C MET A 104 2.76 -0.91 -8.97
N TYR A 105 3.71 -0.26 -9.64
CA TYR A 105 4.15 1.08 -9.27
C TYR A 105 3.03 2.09 -9.55
N VAL A 106 2.78 2.97 -8.59
CA VAL A 106 1.72 3.97 -8.65
C VAL A 106 2.33 5.37 -8.62
N GLN A 107 1.95 6.18 -9.59
CA GLN A 107 2.31 7.58 -9.63
C GLN A 107 1.44 8.38 -8.65
N VAL A 108 2.10 9.09 -7.73
CA VAL A 108 1.45 9.87 -6.69
C VAL A 108 2.06 11.26 -6.61
N SER A 109 1.25 12.26 -6.26
CA SER A 109 1.77 13.58 -5.93
C SER A 109 2.50 13.55 -4.58
N GLN A 110 3.36 14.54 -4.33
CA GLN A 110 4.08 14.65 -3.05
C GLN A 110 3.12 14.70 -1.85
N ARG A 111 1.99 15.42 -1.99
CA ARG A 111 0.95 15.49 -0.94
C ARG A 111 0.28 14.13 -0.71
N ALA A 112 -0.03 13.40 -1.78
CA ALA A 112 -0.60 12.06 -1.68
C ALA A 112 0.39 11.09 -1.02
N HIS A 113 1.66 11.14 -1.39
CA HIS A 113 2.74 10.34 -0.81
C HIS A 113 2.88 10.56 0.71
N ILE A 114 2.86 11.83 1.13
CA ILE A 114 2.84 12.23 2.53
C ILE A 114 1.67 11.55 3.28
N VAL A 115 0.46 11.56 2.72
CA VAL A 115 -0.73 10.92 3.32
C VAL A 115 -0.59 9.40 3.34
N ILE A 116 -0.03 8.80 2.28
CA ILE A 116 0.21 7.36 2.18
C ILE A 116 1.17 6.88 3.28
N CYS A 117 2.21 7.68 3.58
CA CYS A 117 3.22 7.33 4.58
C CYS A 117 2.87 7.70 6.03
N ASP A 118 1.85 8.54 6.24
CA ASP A 118 1.48 9.02 7.57
C ASP A 118 0.80 7.94 8.44
N ALA A 119 1.58 7.27 9.29
CA ALA A 119 1.05 6.29 10.26
C ALA A 119 0.60 6.91 11.60
N THR A 120 0.62 8.25 11.74
CA THR A 120 0.24 8.90 13.00
C THR A 120 -1.27 8.76 13.29
N LEU A 121 -1.62 8.67 14.58
CA LEU A 121 -3.02 8.59 15.01
C LEU A 121 -3.77 9.91 14.80
N ASP A 122 -3.09 11.02 15.08
CA ASP A 122 -3.67 12.38 15.07
C ASP A 122 -3.46 13.12 13.74
N GLY A 123 -2.79 12.52 12.76
CA GLY A 123 -2.40 13.14 11.50
C GLY A 123 -1.09 13.93 11.59
N MET A 124 -0.28 13.85 10.53
CA MET A 124 1.00 14.54 10.45
C MET A 124 0.82 16.06 10.34
N LYS A 125 1.72 16.81 10.99
CA LYS A 125 1.81 18.27 10.87
C LYS A 125 2.87 18.63 9.84
N LEU A 126 2.47 19.37 8.81
CA LEU A 126 3.34 19.90 7.77
C LEU A 126 3.79 21.31 8.14
N HIS A 127 5.08 21.57 7.97
CA HIS A 127 5.70 22.88 8.20
C HIS A 127 6.17 23.45 6.86
N TYR A 128 5.77 24.68 6.57
CA TYR A 128 6.07 25.36 5.32
C TYR A 128 7.15 26.44 5.51
N PRO A 129 7.92 26.79 4.46
CA PRO A 129 8.99 27.80 4.56
C PRO A 129 8.51 29.20 4.96
N ASP A 130 7.24 29.52 4.72
CA ASP A 130 6.61 30.78 5.11
C ASP A 130 6.22 30.83 6.60
N GLY A 131 6.54 29.78 7.37
CA GLY A 131 6.22 29.66 8.79
C GLY A 131 4.80 29.16 9.06
N HIS A 132 3.98 28.94 8.02
CA HIS A 132 2.69 28.29 8.16
C HIS A 132 2.86 26.82 8.55
N SER A 133 1.88 26.27 9.27
CA SER A 133 1.81 24.84 9.49
C SER A 133 0.37 24.39 9.44
N GLU A 134 0.14 23.26 8.79
CA GLU A 134 -1.17 22.63 8.75
C GLU A 134 -1.08 21.19 9.25
N ARG A 135 -2.22 20.64 9.65
CA ARG A 135 -2.35 19.23 9.98
C ARG A 135 -3.11 18.54 8.87
N LEU A 136 -2.62 17.37 8.45
CA LEU A 136 -3.35 16.54 7.51
C LEU A 136 -4.71 16.16 8.09
N GLN A 137 -5.76 16.41 7.32
CA GLN A 137 -7.13 16.14 7.77
C GLN A 137 -7.52 14.68 7.46
N PRO A 138 -8.33 14.02 8.31
CA PRO A 138 -8.79 12.65 8.06
C PRO A 138 -9.46 12.44 6.69
N GLU A 139 -10.15 13.46 6.20
CA GLU A 139 -10.86 13.47 4.91
C GLU A 139 -9.91 13.37 3.72
N GLU A 140 -8.69 13.90 3.84
CA GLU A 140 -7.67 13.79 2.79
C GLU A 140 -7.28 12.33 2.57
N ARG A 141 -7.12 11.58 3.66
CA ARG A 141 -6.82 10.14 3.62
C ARG A 141 -7.94 9.34 2.94
N VAL A 142 -9.20 9.66 3.23
CA VAL A 142 -10.35 9.04 2.54
C VAL A 142 -10.32 9.37 1.05
N SER A 143 -10.03 10.63 0.71
CA SER A 143 -9.98 11.10 -0.67
C SER A 143 -8.85 10.44 -1.48
N ILE A 144 -7.65 10.29 -0.88
CA ILE A 144 -6.52 9.58 -1.48
C ILE A 144 -6.85 8.10 -1.69
N ARG A 145 -7.43 7.41 -0.70
CA ARG A 145 -7.84 6.00 -0.87
C ARG A 145 -8.86 5.83 -2.00
N LYS A 146 -9.82 6.74 -2.12
CA LYS A 146 -10.81 6.73 -3.19
C LYS A 146 -10.15 6.93 -4.57
N ALA A 147 -9.30 7.94 -4.71
CA ALA A 147 -8.58 8.20 -5.97
C ALA A 147 -7.67 7.03 -6.38
N LEU A 148 -6.97 6.43 -5.43
CA LEU A 148 -6.16 5.22 -5.67
C LEU A 148 -7.04 4.04 -6.08
N ALA A 149 -8.21 3.85 -5.47
CA ALA A 149 -9.11 2.75 -5.80
C ALA A 149 -9.67 2.89 -7.22
N GLU A 150 -10.06 4.10 -7.62
CA GLU A 150 -10.49 4.41 -8.99
C GLU A 150 -9.36 4.10 -9.97
N ARG A 151 -8.16 4.65 -9.71
CA ARG A 151 -6.99 4.46 -10.57
C ARG A 151 -6.58 3.00 -10.72
N LEU A 152 -6.50 2.26 -9.62
CA LEU A 152 -6.14 0.84 -9.63
C LEU A 152 -7.21 -0.01 -10.31
N SER A 153 -8.49 0.34 -10.19
CA SER A 153 -9.56 -0.36 -10.89
C SER A 153 -9.47 -0.19 -12.41
N GLU A 154 -8.95 0.94 -12.88
CA GLU A 154 -8.72 1.22 -14.30
C GLU A 154 -7.44 0.56 -14.82
N ASP A 155 -6.32 0.72 -14.10
CA ASP A 155 -4.99 0.34 -14.59
C ASP A 155 -4.67 -1.14 -14.35
N TRP A 156 -5.17 -1.75 -13.27
CA TRP A 156 -4.81 -3.11 -12.88
C TRP A 156 -5.23 -4.18 -13.90
N PRO A 157 -6.48 -4.22 -14.40
CA PRO A 157 -6.89 -5.24 -15.37
C PRO A 157 -6.03 -5.27 -16.65
N PRO A 158 -5.79 -4.15 -17.36
CA PRO A 158 -4.95 -4.17 -18.56
C PRO A 158 -3.48 -4.50 -18.23
N TYR A 159 -2.97 -4.04 -17.09
CA TYR A 159 -1.62 -4.38 -16.63
C TYR A 159 -1.43 -5.89 -16.44
N VAL A 160 -2.31 -6.54 -15.67
CA VAL A 160 -2.22 -7.99 -15.42
C VAL A 160 -2.45 -8.78 -16.70
N THR A 161 -3.38 -8.34 -17.55
CA THR A 161 -3.62 -8.97 -18.86
C THR A 161 -2.35 -8.96 -19.72
N ASN A 162 -1.65 -7.82 -19.76
CA ASN A 162 -0.39 -7.70 -20.50
C ASN A 162 0.72 -8.59 -19.93
N LEU A 163 0.84 -8.70 -18.60
CA LEU A 163 1.79 -9.62 -17.97
C LEU A 163 1.52 -11.09 -18.33
N LEU A 164 0.25 -11.50 -18.34
CA LEU A 164 -0.17 -12.85 -18.74
C LEU A 164 0.16 -13.12 -20.20
N GLN A 165 -0.09 -12.15 -21.09
CA GLN A 165 0.18 -12.27 -22.52
C GLN A 165 1.67 -12.32 -22.84
N THR A 166 2.49 -11.60 -22.08
CA THR A 166 3.94 -11.52 -22.30
C THR A 166 4.74 -12.62 -21.58
N GLY A 167 4.08 -13.48 -20.78
CA GLY A 167 4.72 -14.56 -20.04
C GLY A 167 5.68 -14.07 -18.95
N LYS A 168 5.63 -12.79 -18.57
CA LYS A 168 6.56 -12.15 -17.61
C LYS A 168 6.27 -12.46 -16.14
N PHE A 169 5.65 -13.59 -15.85
CA PHE A 169 5.65 -14.16 -14.50
C PHE A 169 6.95 -14.94 -14.29
N ALA A 170 8.09 -14.24 -14.28
CA ALA A 170 9.38 -14.85 -14.04
C ALA A 170 10.05 -14.13 -12.87
N ALA A 171 10.30 -14.90 -11.81
CA ALA A 171 11.29 -14.56 -10.81
C ALA A 171 12.63 -14.30 -11.50
N GLU A 172 13.24 -13.16 -11.21
CA GLU A 172 14.68 -12.98 -11.29
C GLU A 172 15.24 -12.91 -9.87
#